data_AF-A0AAV8YL96-F1
#
_entry.id   AF-A0AAV8YL96-F1
#
_cell.length_a   1.000
_cell.length_b   1.000
_cell.length_c   1.000
_cell.angle_alpha   90.00
_cell.angle_beta   90.00
_cell.angle_gamma   90.00
#
_symmetry.space_group_name_H-M   'P 1'
#
loop_
_entity.id
_entity.type
_entity.pdbx_description
1 polymer ?
#
loop_
_entity_poly.entity_id
_entity_poly.type
_entity_poly.pdbx_seq_one_letter_code
_entity_poly.pdbx_strand_id
1 'polypeptide(L)'
;MHEYHAIPPLQQLLLALRFYATGCIYITVSDFGGIHKTIASRKIKRVTESLCTLRANYISMPTNENDSANVMQGFYRLARFPRVIGALDCTYIRIQSPG
;
A
#
# COMPACT_ATOMS: atom_id res chain seq x y z
N MET A 1 34.95 5.12 -1.29
CA MET A 1 34.40 4.27 -0.22
C MET A 1 33.02 4.81 0.09
N HIS A 2 31.94 4.06 -0.16
CA HIS A 2 30.58 4.56 0.05
C HIS A 2 30.25 4.50 1.55
N GLU A 3 30.15 5.66 2.20
CA GLU A 3 29.70 5.77 3.58
C GLU A 3 28.28 5.21 3.71
N TYR A 4 28.10 4.30 4.66
CA TYR A 4 26.81 3.67 4.96
C TYR A 4 25.94 4.65 5.77
N HIS A 5 25.54 5.76 5.15
CA HIS A 5 24.63 6.71 5.79
C HIS A 5 23.26 6.06 5.98
N ALA A 6 22.76 6.10 7.21
CA ALA A 6 21.41 5.65 7.52
C ALA A 6 20.41 6.52 6.75
N ILE A 7 19.58 5.90 5.91
CA ILE A 7 18.51 6.59 5.17
C ILE A 7 17.57 7.26 6.18
N PRO A 8 17.38 8.60 6.15
CA PRO A 8 16.45 9.31 7.03
C PRO A 8 15.02 8.77 6.96
N PRO A 9 14.23 8.83 8.04
CA PRO A 9 12.86 8.31 8.07
C PRO A 9 11.96 8.86 6.97
N LEU A 10 12.06 10.16 6.67
CA LEU A 10 11.29 10.79 5.59
C LEU A 10 11.62 10.19 4.22
N GLN A 11 12.90 9.93 3.93
CA GLN A 11 13.30 9.29 2.68
C GLN A 11 12.81 7.84 2.60
N GLN A 12 12.80 7.10 3.71
CA GLN A 12 12.22 5.76 3.75
C GLN A 12 10.71 5.79 3.43
N LEU A 13 9.99 6.79 3.96
CA LEU A 13 8.57 6.98 3.69
C LEU A 13 8.32 7.30 2.22
N LEU A 14 9.04 8.28 1.66
CA LEU A 14 8.93 8.65 0.24
C LEU A 14 9.25 7.47 -0.68
N LEU A 15 10.26 6.67 -0.32
CA LEU A 15 10.62 5.45 -1.04
C LEU A 15 9.46 4.44 -1.06
N ALA A 16 8.83 4.20 0.09
CA ALA A 16 7.70 3.29 0.19
C ALA A 16 6.47 3.79 -0.59
N LEU A 17 6.14 5.08 -0.49
CA LEU A 17 5.04 5.68 -1.24
C LEU A 17 5.26 5.61 -2.75
N ARG A 18 6.50 5.89 -3.20
CA ARG A 18 6.86 5.77 -4.61
C ARG A 18 6.73 4.33 -5.11
N PHE A 19 7.11 3.35 -4.29
CA PHE A 19 6.89 1.94 -4.61
C PHE A 19 5.41 1.60 -4.71
N TYR A 20 4.57 2.02 -3.76
CA TYR A 20 3.12 1.74 -3.82
C TYR A 20 2.43 2.37 -5.05
N ALA A 21 2.86 3.56 -5.46
CA ALA A 21 2.29 4.25 -6.61
C ALA A 21 2.69 3.64 -7.96
N THR A 22 3.82 2.92 -8.03
CA THR A 22 4.41 2.45 -9.30
C THR A 22 4.48 0.92 -9.41
N GLY A 23 4.43 0.20 -8.29
CA GLY A 23 4.63 -1.25 -8.21
C GLY A 23 6.03 -1.74 -8.58
N CYS A 24 6.97 -0.85 -8.92
CA CYS A 24 8.27 -1.24 -9.52
C CYS A 24 9.47 -0.81 -8.67
N ILE A 25 10.13 -1.79 -8.06
CA ILE A 25 11.32 -1.55 -7.23
C ILE A 25 12.52 -1.00 -8.02
N TYR A 26 12.61 -1.27 -9.33
CA TYR A 26 13.67 -0.71 -10.17
C TYR A 26 13.51 0.80 -10.35
N ILE A 27 12.28 1.27 -10.58
CA ILE A 27 11.97 2.71 -10.65
C ILE A 27 12.31 3.35 -9.31
N THR A 28 11.88 2.74 -8.21
CA THR A 28 12.17 3.20 -6.85
C THR A 28 13.67 3.27 -6.55
N VAL A 29 14.50 2.34 -7.05
CA VAL A 29 15.96 2.39 -6.86
C VAL A 29 16.62 3.47 -7.74
N SER A 30 16.13 3.66 -8.97
CA SER A 30 16.60 4.70 -9.88
C SER A 30 16.32 6.10 -9.33
N ASP A 31 15.10 6.32 -8.84
CA ASP A 31 14.67 7.62 -8.28
C ASP A 31 15.48 8.02 -7.04
N PHE A 32 16.00 7.03 -6.30
CA PHE A 32 16.80 7.24 -5.09
C PHE A 32 18.29 6.97 -5.31
N GLY A 33 18.75 7.07 -6.56
CA GLY A 33 20.14 6.97 -7.06
C GLY A 33 21.19 6.69 -5.98
N GLY A 34 21.37 5.41 -5.64
CA GLY A 34 22.36 4.98 -4.65
C GLY A 34 21.88 3.94 -3.63
N ILE A 35 20.57 3.68 -3.56
CA ILE A 35 20.04 2.65 -2.65
C ILE A 35 19.99 1.28 -3.35
N HIS A 36 20.71 0.30 -2.81
CA HIS A 36 20.62 -1.07 -3.31
C HIS A 36 19.21 -1.65 -3.12
N LYS A 37 18.72 -2.45 -4.07
CA LYS A 37 17.38 -3.08 -4.03
C LYS A 37 17.05 -3.77 -2.71
N THR A 38 17.99 -4.51 -2.14
CA THR A 38 17.80 -5.21 -0.86
C THR A 38 17.59 -4.23 0.30
N ILE A 39 18.27 -3.08 0.28
CA ILE A 39 18.07 -2.02 1.28
C ILE A 39 16.69 -1.41 1.06
N ALA A 40 16.34 -1.05 -0.19
CA ALA A 40 15.05 -0.48 -0.52
C ALA A 40 13.89 -1.38 -0.06
N SER A 41 13.94 -2.68 -0.37
CA SER A 41 12.93 -3.66 0.05
C SER A 41 12.76 -3.71 1.58
N ARG A 42 13.87 -3.75 2.33
CA ARG A 42 13.83 -3.73 3.81
C ARG A 42 13.22 -2.44 4.36
N LYS A 43 13.51 -1.29 3.74
CA LYS A 43 12.94 0.00 4.15
C LYS A 43 11.45 0.10 3.82
N ILE A 44 11.05 -0.34 2.62
CA ILE A 44 9.64 -0.43 2.23
C ILE A 44 8.89 -1.29 3.25
N LYS A 45 9.35 -2.50 3.53
CA LYS A 45 8.73 -3.41 4.51
C LYS A 45 8.57 -2.76 5.88
N ARG A 46 9.62 -2.11 6.41
CA ARG A 46 9.57 -1.42 7.70
C ARG A 46 8.50 -0.32 7.72
N VAL A 47 8.40 0.48 6.65
CA VAL A 47 7.38 1.51 6.53
C VAL A 47 6.00 0.89 6.42
N THR A 48 5.83 -0.18 5.63
CA THR A 48 4.56 -0.94 5.54
C THR A 48 4.11 -1.42 6.91
N GLU A 49 4.99 -2.07 7.67
CA GLU A 49 4.69 -2.56 9.02
C GLU A 49 4.26 -1.40 9.95
N SER A 50 4.93 -0.26 9.86
CA SER A 50 4.60 0.93 10.64
C SER A 50 3.23 1.51 10.25
N LEU A 51 2.88 1.52 8.96
CA LEU A 51 1.54 1.94 8.51
C LEU A 51 0.47 0.93 8.94
N CYS A 52 0.79 -0.36 8.93
CA CYS A 52 -0.12 -1.41 9.36
C CYS A 52 -0.49 -1.32 10.84
N THR A 53 0.33 -0.71 11.71
CA THR A 53 -0.07 -0.48 13.12
C THR A 53 -1.21 0.53 13.23
N LEU A 54 -1.33 1.45 12.28
CA LEU A 54 -2.38 2.46 12.21
C LEU A 54 -3.67 1.95 11.55
N ARG A 55 -3.67 0.73 11.00
CA ARG A 55 -4.79 0.20 10.20
C ARG A 55 -6.14 0.29 10.90
N ALA A 56 -6.19 0.04 12.21
CA ALA A 56 -7.44 0.05 12.97
C ALA A 56 -8.10 1.43 13.04
N ASN A 57 -7.33 2.51 12.85
CA ASN A 57 -7.82 3.88 12.90
C ASN A 57 -8.37 4.36 11.54
N TYR A 58 -7.91 3.76 10.43
CA TYR A 58 -8.19 4.25 9.08
C TYR A 58 -8.89 3.23 8.17
N ILE A 59 -8.83 1.94 8.50
CA ILE A 59 -9.41 0.85 7.71
C ILE A 59 -10.44 0.14 8.58
N SER A 60 -11.71 0.40 8.32
CA SER A 60 -12.84 -0.24 8.98
C SER A 60 -13.83 -0.75 7.94
N MET A 61 -14.32 -1.96 8.15
CA MET A 61 -15.50 -2.47 7.44
C MET A 61 -16.75 -2.20 8.29
N PRO A 62 -17.93 -2.03 7.67
CA PRO A 62 -19.18 -1.97 8.42
C PRO A 62 -19.36 -3.25 9.23
N THR A 63 -19.59 -3.11 10.54
CA THR A 63 -19.65 -4.26 11.47
C THR A 63 -21.07 -4.61 11.91
N ASN A 64 -22.00 -3.68 11.81
CA ASN A 64 -23.41 -3.90 12.12
C ASN A 64 -24.29 -3.73 10.88
N GLU A 65 -25.55 -4.17 11.00
CA GLU A 65 -26.52 -4.16 9.90
C GLU A 65 -26.84 -2.75 9.41
N ASN A 66 -26.92 -1.78 10.33
CA ASN A 66 -27.23 -0.40 9.99
C ASN A 66 -26.11 0.25 9.16
N ASP A 67 -24.85 0.08 9.58
CA ASP A 67 -23.69 0.56 8.83
C ASP A 67 -23.59 -0.12 7.45
N SER A 68 -23.85 -1.43 7.41
CA SER A 68 -23.87 -2.19 6.16
C SER A 68 -24.94 -1.67 5.20
N ALA A 69 -26.16 -1.42 5.69
CA ALA A 69 -27.25 -0.86 4.90
C ALA A 69 -26.91 0.53 4.35
N ASN A 70 -26.30 1.38 5.18
CA ASN A 70 -25.85 2.73 4.78
C ASN A 70 -24.81 2.66 3.67
N VAL A 71 -23.81 1.79 3.79
CA VAL A 71 -22.78 1.61 2.76
C VAL A 71 -23.38 1.06 1.46
N MET A 72 -24.23 0.03 1.55
CA MET A 72 -24.93 -0.55 0.38
C MET A 72 -25.77 0.49 -0.35
N GLN A 73 -26.50 1.32 0.38
CA GLN A 73 -27.30 2.39 -0.21
C GLN A 73 -26.41 3.44 -0.89
N GLY A 74 -25.23 3.74 -0.33
CA GLY A 74 -24.22 4.60 -0.94
C GLY A 74 -23.74 4.08 -2.29
N PHE A 75 -23.30 2.82 -2.36
CA PHE A 75 -22.87 2.17 -3.61
C PHE A 75 -24.00 2.11 -4.64
N TYR A 76 -25.22 1.80 -4.21
CA TYR A 76 -26.37 1.75 -5.10
C TYR A 76 -26.73 3.14 -5.65
N ARG A 77 -26.65 4.20 -4.82
CA ARG A 77 -26.89 5.58 -5.27
C ARG A 77 -25.83 6.07 -6.25
N LEU A 78 -24.56 5.71 -6.02
CA LEU A 78 -23.43 6.14 -6.85
C LEU A 78 -23.43 5.46 -8.23
N ALA A 79 -23.57 4.14 -8.26
CA ALA A 79 -23.31 3.34 -9.47
C ALA A 79 -24.31 2.19 -9.69
N ARG A 80 -25.43 2.17 -8.96
CA ARG A 80 -26.43 1.08 -9.00
C ARG A 80 -25.88 -0.29 -8.62
N PHE A 81 -24.77 -0.35 -7.90
CA PHE A 81 -24.21 -1.59 -7.38
C PHE A 81 -24.99 -2.06 -6.15
N PRO A 82 -25.79 -3.15 -6.24
CA PRO A 82 -26.57 -3.62 -5.12
C PRO A 82 -25.69 -4.47 -4.19
N ARG A 83 -26.00 -4.43 -2.88
CA ARG A 83 -25.41 -5.34 -1.87
C ARG A 83 -23.88 -5.25 -1.74
N VAL A 84 -23.29 -4.10 -2.08
CA VAL A 84 -21.85 -3.84 -1.92
C VAL A 84 -21.60 -3.14 -0.59
N ILE A 85 -20.72 -3.71 0.24
CA ILE A 85 -20.34 -3.15 1.56
C ILE A 85 -18.92 -2.54 1.59
N GLY A 86 -18.25 -2.53 0.44
CA GLY A 86 -16.90 -2.04 0.29
C GLY A 86 -16.35 -2.36 -1.10
N ALA A 87 -15.29 -1.67 -1.50
CA ALA A 87 -14.56 -1.93 -2.73
C ALA A 87 -13.08 -2.09 -2.40
N LEU A 88 -12.44 -3.10 -2.99
CA LEU A 88 -11.00 -3.33 -2.89
C LEU A 88 -10.42 -3.12 -4.29
N ASP A 89 -9.60 -2.09 -4.45
CA ASP A 89 -8.80 -1.90 -5.65
C ASP A 89 -7.40 -2.47 -5.40
N CYS A 90 -7.05 -3.51 -6.14
CA CYS A 90 -5.76 -4.20 -6.03
C CYS A 90 -5.09 -4.22 -7.40
N THR A 91 -3.78 -3.98 -7.44
CA THR A 91 -2.99 -4.25 -8.64
C THR A 91 -2.84 -5.77 -8.81
N TYR A 92 -3.16 -6.30 -9.99
CA TYR A 92 -2.99 -7.72 -10.31
C TYR A 92 -1.49 -8.06 -10.31
N ILE A 93 -0.98 -8.68 -9.24
CA ILE A 93 0.40 -9.15 -9.20
C ILE A 93 0.46 -10.50 -9.93
N ARG A 94 1.17 -10.53 -11.06
CA ARG A 94 1.37 -11.78 -11.81
C ARG A 94 2.25 -12.72 -10.99
N ILE A 95 1.67 -13.80 -10.49
CA ILE A 95 2.44 -14.89 -9.87
C ILE A 95 3.12 -15.66 -11.00
N GLN A 96 4.45 -15.63 -11.05
CA GLN A 96 5.21 -16.51 -11.94
C GLN A 96 5.17 -17.93 -11.36
N SER A 97 4.75 -18.90 -12.17
CA SER A 97 4.86 -20.32 -11.80
C SER A 97 6.33 -20.65 -11.47
N PRO A 98 6.62 -21.43 -10.41
CA PRO A 98 7.98 -21.83 -10.07
C PRO A 98 8.69 -22.66 -11.16
N GLY A 99 7.92 -23.22 -12.10
CA GLY A 99 8.36 -24.36 -12.90
C GLY A 99 8.05 -25.65 -12.15
#